data_AF-A5PCJ9-F1
#
_entry.id   AF-A5PCJ9-F1
#
_cell.length_a   1.000
_cell.length_b   1.000
_cell.length_c   1.000
_cell.angle_alpha   90.00
_cell.angle_beta   90.00
_cell.angle_gamma   90.00
#
_symmetry.space_group_name_H-M   'P 1'
#
loop_
_entity.id
_entity.type
_entity.pdbx_description
1 polymer ?
#
loop_
_entity_poly.entity_id
_entity_poly.type
_entity_poly.pdbx_seq_one_letter_code
_entity_poly.pdbx_strand_id
1 'polypeptide(L)'
;MTAAQRDHGWEALTGKQADWNSGLVPRMTMLEHLYVLCLAQRWDIHLMWSHYTSAHHGFAICYKREIVTALATLPDYEMHGDVVYGDAVPDLRWFSGPPQDIMLPVLLTKSSDWAYEAEHRVVVTGPPGKEALFHAIDPDLIAGVILGARVPEALVGKALALRKARPDFTVEEVGSARDTYKLTTHRIEDNVRRMRGFL
;
A
#
# COMPACT_ATOMS: atom_id res chain seq x y z
N MET A 1 25.92 -25.40 35.56
CA MET A 1 26.68 -24.65 34.54
C MET A 1 28.06 -24.35 35.09
N THR A 2 29.10 -24.77 34.38
CA THR A 2 30.50 -24.48 34.70
C THR A 2 30.85 -23.03 34.32
N ALA A 3 31.95 -22.48 34.86
CA ALA A 3 32.40 -21.13 34.55
C ALA A 3 32.64 -20.92 33.03
N ALA A 4 33.23 -21.90 32.36
CA ALA A 4 33.42 -21.87 30.91
C ALA A 4 32.08 -21.84 30.12
N GLN A 5 31.05 -22.55 30.59
CA GLN A 5 29.71 -22.50 29.95
C GLN A 5 29.02 -21.14 30.12
N ARG A 6 29.37 -20.37 31.16
CA ARG A 6 28.88 -19.01 31.37
C ARG A 6 29.63 -18.01 30.47
N ASP A 7 30.95 -18.13 30.35
CA ASP A 7 31.75 -17.27 29.48
C ASP A 7 31.39 -17.47 28.00
N HIS A 8 31.24 -18.71 27.52
CA HIS A 8 30.76 -18.99 26.16
C HIS A 8 29.31 -18.54 25.92
N GLY A 9 28.46 -18.58 26.95
CA GLY A 9 27.10 -18.04 26.89
C GLY A 9 27.09 -16.51 26.77
N TRP A 10 28.09 -15.83 27.33
CA TRP A 10 28.24 -14.38 27.28
C TRP A 10 28.85 -13.89 25.96
N GLU A 11 29.78 -14.66 25.40
CA GLU A 11 30.29 -14.47 24.02
C GLU A 11 29.19 -14.68 22.97
N ALA A 12 28.22 -15.56 23.20
CA ALA A 12 27.05 -15.71 22.32
C ALA A 12 26.07 -14.52 22.39
N LEU A 13 26.16 -13.70 23.44
CA LEU A 13 25.34 -12.51 23.69
C LEU A 13 26.11 -11.20 23.42
N THR A 14 27.36 -11.27 22.96
CA THR A 14 28.17 -10.10 22.61
C THR A 14 28.89 -10.29 21.27
N GLY A 15 28.87 -9.27 20.40
CA GLY A 15 29.50 -9.29 19.07
C GLY A 15 28.50 -9.44 17.91
N LYS A 16 29.00 -9.42 16.66
CA LYS A 16 28.16 -9.40 15.44
C LYS A 16 27.16 -10.57 15.35
N GLN A 17 27.50 -11.74 15.90
CA GLN A 17 26.61 -12.90 15.95
C GLN A 17 25.47 -12.74 16.96
N ALA A 18 25.70 -12.02 18.07
CA ALA A 18 24.68 -11.68 19.05
C ALA A 18 23.73 -10.61 18.49
N ASP A 19 24.26 -9.60 17.79
CA ASP A 19 23.44 -8.62 17.07
C ASP A 19 22.56 -9.28 16.00
N TRP A 20 23.09 -10.31 15.34
CA TRP A 20 22.35 -11.12 14.36
C TRP A 20 21.21 -11.91 15.01
N ASN A 21 21.50 -12.70 16.06
CA ASN A 21 20.52 -13.60 16.68
C ASN A 21 19.54 -12.91 17.63
N SER A 22 19.94 -11.80 18.26
CA SER A 22 19.14 -11.07 19.24
C SER A 22 18.49 -9.82 18.64
N GLY A 23 19.07 -9.26 17.59
CA GLY A 23 18.57 -8.08 16.88
C GLY A 23 17.86 -8.45 15.57
N LEU A 24 18.59 -8.98 14.59
CA LEU A 24 18.09 -9.10 13.22
C LEU A 24 17.09 -10.26 13.02
N VAL A 25 17.42 -11.47 13.48
CA VAL A 25 16.58 -12.66 13.24
C VAL A 25 15.16 -12.50 13.80
N PRO A 26 14.97 -12.06 15.06
CA PRO A 26 13.62 -11.82 15.59
C PRO A 26 12.84 -10.78 14.77
N ARG A 27 13.51 -9.75 14.23
CA ARG A 27 12.89 -8.75 13.36
C ARG A 27 12.43 -9.36 12.04
N MET A 28 13.30 -10.13 11.38
CA MET A 28 12.95 -10.81 10.14
C MET A 28 11.79 -11.77 10.36
N THR A 29 11.85 -12.60 11.40
CA THR A 29 10.76 -13.52 11.74
C THR A 29 9.46 -12.77 11.99
N MET A 30 9.47 -11.64 12.71
CA MET A 30 8.26 -10.84 12.92
C MET A 30 7.72 -10.24 11.60
N LEU A 31 8.59 -9.62 10.79
CA LEU A 31 8.21 -9.00 9.52
C LEU A 31 7.69 -10.01 8.49
N GLU A 32 8.21 -11.24 8.50
CA GLU A 32 7.76 -12.32 7.62
C GLU A 32 6.29 -12.69 7.81
N HIS A 33 5.69 -12.35 8.95
CA HIS A 33 4.27 -12.61 9.22
C HIS A 33 3.38 -11.42 8.90
N LEU A 34 3.94 -10.27 8.50
CA LEU A 34 3.17 -9.04 8.26
C LEU A 34 2.90 -8.84 6.77
N TYR A 35 1.65 -8.53 6.47
CA TYR A 35 1.19 -8.17 5.13
C TYR A 35 0.64 -6.76 5.15
N VAL A 36 1.11 -5.93 4.22
CA VAL A 36 0.80 -4.50 4.19
C VAL A 36 0.03 -4.17 2.92
N LEU A 37 -1.20 -3.69 3.09
CA LEU A 37 -1.99 -3.07 2.02
C LEU A 37 -1.71 -1.56 2.00
N CYS A 38 -1.12 -1.09 0.91
CA CYS A 38 -0.79 0.32 0.68
C CYS A 38 -1.92 1.00 -0.12
N LEU A 39 -2.67 1.91 0.49
CA LEU A 39 -3.74 2.67 -0.15
C LEU A 39 -3.28 4.11 -0.41
N ALA A 40 -3.56 4.63 -1.59
CA ALA A 40 -3.34 6.04 -1.88
C ALA A 40 -4.57 6.87 -1.55
N GLN A 41 -4.39 8.00 -0.88
CA GLN A 41 -5.48 8.94 -0.60
C GLN A 41 -5.76 9.90 -1.77
N ARG A 42 -4.89 9.93 -2.78
CA ARG A 42 -4.97 10.83 -3.93
C ARG A 42 -4.64 10.07 -5.20
N TRP A 43 -5.32 10.44 -6.28
CA TRP A 43 -5.10 9.86 -7.61
C TRP A 43 -4.44 10.88 -8.56
N ASP A 44 -4.46 12.17 -8.23
CA ASP A 44 -4.15 13.27 -9.15
C ASP A 44 -2.65 13.60 -9.29
N ILE A 45 -1.79 12.59 -9.13
CA ILE A 45 -0.33 12.71 -9.15
C ILE A 45 0.28 11.92 -10.31
N HIS A 46 0.92 12.63 -11.25
CA HIS A 46 1.58 12.04 -12.44
C HIS A 46 2.55 10.91 -12.13
N LEU A 47 3.38 11.07 -11.10
CA LEU A 47 4.36 10.06 -10.71
C LEU A 47 3.69 8.74 -10.31
N MET A 48 2.53 8.80 -9.64
CA MET A 48 1.79 7.60 -9.25
C MET A 48 1.28 6.84 -10.47
N TRP A 49 0.75 7.53 -11.46
CA TRP A 49 0.35 6.88 -12.73
C TRP A 49 1.55 6.31 -13.48
N SER A 50 2.69 7.00 -13.45
CA SER A 50 3.93 6.49 -14.05
C SER A 50 4.39 5.18 -13.40
N HIS A 51 4.41 5.14 -12.07
CA HIS A 51 4.92 3.99 -11.31
C HIS A 51 3.94 2.83 -11.23
N TYR A 52 2.67 3.09 -10.90
CA TYR A 52 1.73 2.04 -10.51
C TYR A 52 0.80 1.59 -11.64
N THR A 53 0.76 2.31 -12.76
CA THR A 53 -0.17 2.01 -13.85
C THR A 53 0.53 1.72 -15.17
N SER A 54 1.80 1.27 -15.13
CA SER A 54 2.59 1.01 -16.33
C SER A 54 2.60 2.23 -17.27
N ALA A 55 2.98 3.41 -16.76
CA ALA A 55 2.94 4.66 -17.51
C ALA A 55 1.56 4.99 -18.12
N HIS A 56 0.52 5.06 -17.29
CA HIS A 56 -0.86 5.40 -17.67
C HIS A 56 -1.60 4.36 -18.54
N HIS A 57 -1.09 3.14 -18.72
CA HIS A 57 -1.81 2.07 -19.43
C HIS A 57 -2.74 1.26 -18.51
N GLY A 58 -2.61 1.42 -17.20
CA GLY A 58 -3.41 0.74 -16.18
C GLY A 58 -4.58 1.58 -15.67
N PHE A 59 -4.94 1.35 -14.42
CA PHE A 59 -6.09 1.96 -13.74
C PHE A 59 -5.84 2.02 -12.24
N ALA A 60 -6.61 2.86 -11.55
CA ALA A 60 -6.71 2.91 -10.09
C ALA A 60 -8.09 2.39 -9.66
N ILE A 61 -8.12 1.61 -8.59
CA ILE A 61 -9.37 1.17 -7.95
C ILE A 61 -9.78 2.24 -6.92
N CYS A 62 -11.01 2.70 -7.01
CA CYS A 62 -11.58 3.63 -6.05
C CYS A 62 -12.37 2.86 -5.00
N TYR A 63 -11.83 2.79 -3.79
CA TYR A 63 -12.55 2.27 -2.64
C TYR A 63 -13.38 3.37 -1.97
N LYS A 64 -14.51 2.99 -1.40
CA LYS A 64 -15.22 3.84 -0.43
C LYS A 64 -14.42 3.90 0.88
N ARG A 65 -14.59 4.97 1.65
CA ARG A 65 -13.80 5.20 2.87
C ARG A 65 -14.01 4.11 3.93
N GLU A 66 -15.17 3.47 3.90
CA GLU A 66 -15.56 2.36 4.77
C GLU A 66 -14.68 1.11 4.59
N ILE A 67 -13.87 1.03 3.52
CA ILE A 67 -12.97 -0.11 3.29
C ILE A 67 -12.03 -0.35 4.48
N VAL A 68 -11.51 0.71 5.10
CA VAL A 68 -10.57 0.60 6.23
C VAL A 68 -11.28 -0.01 7.44
N THR A 69 -12.49 0.47 7.74
CA THR A 69 -13.32 -0.09 8.83
C THR A 69 -13.71 -1.53 8.55
N ALA A 70 -14.04 -1.87 7.30
CA ALA A 70 -14.36 -3.24 6.92
C ALA A 70 -13.15 -4.17 7.10
N LEU A 71 -11.96 -3.76 6.64
CA LEU A 71 -10.73 -4.53 6.83
C LEU A 71 -10.33 -4.65 8.30
N ALA A 72 -10.66 -3.67 9.15
CA ALA A 72 -10.44 -3.72 10.59
C ALA A 72 -11.28 -4.79 11.32
N THR A 73 -12.26 -5.40 10.64
CA THR A 73 -13.05 -6.53 11.17
C THR A 73 -12.45 -7.91 10.87
N LEU A 74 -11.39 -7.96 10.06
CA LEU A 74 -10.72 -9.21 9.74
C LEU A 74 -10.09 -9.83 11.00
N PRO A 75 -10.12 -11.17 11.16
CA PRO A 75 -9.60 -11.85 12.34
C PRO A 75 -8.08 -11.69 12.52
N ASP A 76 -7.39 -11.41 11.43
CA ASP A 76 -5.95 -11.22 11.31
C ASP A 76 -5.53 -9.75 11.17
N TYR A 77 -6.48 -8.82 11.36
CA TYR A 77 -6.18 -7.39 11.40
C TYR A 77 -5.27 -7.05 12.59
N GLU A 78 -4.23 -6.26 12.32
CA GLU A 78 -3.29 -5.77 13.33
C GLU A 78 -3.46 -4.26 13.56
N MET A 79 -3.35 -3.46 12.52
CA MET A 79 -3.39 -1.99 12.61
C MET A 79 -3.68 -1.32 11.26
N HIS A 80 -4.00 -0.03 11.29
CA HIS A 80 -3.97 0.82 10.11
C HIS A 80 -3.49 2.23 10.49
N GLY A 81 -2.99 3.00 9.52
CA GLY A 81 -2.52 4.36 9.78
C GLY A 81 -1.98 5.08 8.55
N ASP A 82 -1.94 6.40 8.64
CA ASP A 82 -1.27 7.24 7.64
C ASP A 82 0.26 7.09 7.78
N VAL A 83 0.95 7.07 6.64
CA VAL A 83 2.41 7.05 6.61
C VAL A 83 2.97 8.41 7.02
N VAL A 84 3.90 8.39 7.97
CA VAL A 84 4.72 9.53 8.39
C VAL A 84 5.93 9.61 7.46
N TYR A 85 6.10 10.74 6.80
CA TYR A 85 7.19 10.96 5.85
C TYR A 85 8.34 11.73 6.50
N GLY A 86 9.57 11.26 6.29
CA GLY A 86 10.77 11.92 6.81
C GLY A 86 12.05 11.29 6.27
N ASP A 87 13.15 12.03 6.39
CA ASP A 87 14.48 11.59 5.90
C ASP A 87 15.34 10.99 7.01
N ALA A 88 14.96 11.21 8.26
CA ALA A 88 15.56 10.54 9.39
C ALA A 88 15.07 9.09 9.44
N VAL A 89 16.01 8.16 9.55
CA VAL A 89 15.68 6.76 9.87
C VAL A 89 14.98 6.75 11.24
N PRO A 90 13.84 6.06 11.39
CA PRO A 90 13.15 6.02 12.67
C PRO A 90 14.05 5.43 13.76
N ASP A 91 14.00 5.99 14.96
CA ASP A 91 14.66 5.42 16.13
C ASP A 91 13.84 4.24 16.64
N LEU A 92 14.43 3.05 16.56
CA LEU A 92 13.75 1.79 16.81
C LEU A 92 14.22 1.25 18.15
N ARG A 93 13.43 1.51 19.19
CA ARG A 93 13.76 1.20 20.59
C ARG A 93 13.45 -0.26 20.94
N TRP A 94 14.11 -1.20 20.26
CA TRP A 94 13.81 -2.64 20.29
C TRP A 94 13.79 -3.31 21.66
N PHE A 95 14.68 -2.89 22.56
CA PHE A 95 14.89 -3.56 23.85
C PHE A 95 14.40 -2.73 25.04
N SER A 96 13.85 -1.55 24.78
CA SER A 96 13.57 -0.53 25.79
C SER A 96 12.18 0.11 25.64
N GLY A 97 11.46 -0.14 24.54
CA GLY A 97 10.10 0.31 24.31
C GLY A 97 9.09 -0.84 24.24
N PRO A 98 7.79 -0.54 24.37
CA PRO A 98 6.72 -1.50 24.10
C PRO A 98 6.73 -1.92 22.62
N PRO A 99 6.22 -3.12 22.25
CA PRO A 99 6.22 -3.62 20.87
C PRO A 99 5.66 -2.64 19.82
N GLN A 100 4.64 -1.87 20.19
CA GLN A 100 4.04 -0.83 19.34
C GLN A 100 5.02 0.29 18.94
N ASP A 101 5.97 0.65 19.82
CA ASP A 101 6.97 1.70 19.57
C ASP A 101 8.06 1.24 18.59
N ILE A 102 8.05 -0.05 18.24
CA ILE A 102 8.98 -0.69 17.32
C ILE A 102 8.28 -0.93 15.99
N MET A 103 7.07 -1.50 16.01
CA MET A 103 6.34 -1.89 14.81
C MET A 103 5.79 -0.69 14.04
N LEU A 104 5.21 0.30 14.74
CA LEU A 104 4.60 1.45 14.07
C LEU A 104 5.60 2.25 13.24
N PRO A 105 6.79 2.62 13.73
CA PRO A 105 7.75 3.38 12.92
C PRO A 105 8.27 2.58 11.72
N VAL A 106 8.43 1.26 11.83
CA VAL A 106 8.85 0.42 10.69
C VAL A 106 7.75 0.35 9.62
N LEU A 107 6.49 0.19 10.05
CA LEU A 107 5.36 -0.04 9.16
C LEU A 107 4.76 1.26 8.60
N LEU A 108 4.92 2.39 9.28
CA LEU A 108 4.28 3.67 8.92
C LEU A 108 5.28 4.79 8.67
N THR A 109 6.56 4.51 8.43
CA THR A 109 7.53 5.53 7.99
C THR A 109 7.96 5.30 6.54
N LYS A 110 8.15 6.39 5.78
CA LYS A 110 8.70 6.37 4.42
C LYS A 110 9.51 7.64 4.14
N SER A 111 10.46 7.57 3.21
CA SER A 111 11.26 8.74 2.79
C SER A 111 10.37 9.87 2.29
N SER A 112 10.77 11.11 2.56
CA SER A 112 10.03 12.31 2.12
C SER A 112 9.88 12.42 0.61
N ASP A 113 10.78 11.80 -0.17
CA ASP A 113 10.69 11.74 -1.64
C ASP A 113 9.37 11.11 -2.12
N TRP A 114 8.75 10.26 -1.29
CA TRP A 114 7.50 9.56 -1.59
C TRP A 114 6.27 10.19 -0.95
N ALA A 115 6.41 11.36 -0.31
CA ALA A 115 5.31 12.04 0.39
C ALA A 115 4.12 12.36 -0.52
N TYR A 116 4.34 12.45 -1.84
CA TYR A 116 3.28 12.71 -2.80
C TYR A 116 2.21 11.61 -2.86
N GLU A 117 2.51 10.39 -2.40
CA GLU A 117 1.56 9.28 -2.42
C GLU A 117 0.39 9.45 -1.43
N ALA A 118 0.62 10.17 -0.33
CA ALA A 118 -0.32 10.25 0.80
C ALA A 118 -0.88 8.87 1.16
N GLU A 119 0.05 7.98 1.51
CA GLU A 119 -0.20 6.55 1.70
C GLU A 119 -0.88 6.29 3.06
N HIS A 120 -1.94 5.48 3.04
CA HIS A 120 -2.56 4.89 4.21
C HIS A 120 -2.35 3.37 4.17
N ARG A 121 -1.80 2.80 5.24
CA ARG A 121 -1.52 1.36 5.31
C ARG A 121 -2.55 0.65 6.17
N VAL A 122 -2.97 -0.52 5.74
CA VAL A 122 -3.64 -1.52 6.57
C VAL A 122 -2.71 -2.70 6.69
N VAL A 123 -2.49 -3.17 7.92
CA VAL A 123 -1.58 -4.26 8.24
C VAL A 123 -2.37 -5.41 8.81
N VAL A 124 -2.14 -6.60 8.24
CA VAL A 124 -2.69 -7.86 8.72
C VAL A 124 -1.54 -8.85 8.98
N THR A 125 -1.82 -9.87 9.79
CA THR A 125 -0.87 -10.94 10.09
C THR A 125 -1.20 -12.21 9.33
N GLY A 126 -0.21 -13.03 9.02
CA GLY A 126 -0.44 -14.27 8.30
C GLY A 126 0.74 -15.24 8.38
N PRO A 127 0.60 -16.43 7.78
CA PRO A 127 1.69 -17.40 7.72
C PRO A 127 2.87 -16.81 6.92
N PRO A 128 4.12 -17.08 7.33
CA PRO A 128 5.28 -16.55 6.63
C PRO A 128 5.48 -17.24 5.28
N GLY A 129 6.17 -16.55 4.37
CA GLY A 129 6.55 -17.10 3.06
C GLY A 129 5.42 -17.21 2.03
N LYS A 130 4.27 -16.57 2.25
CA LYS A 130 3.28 -16.34 1.18
C LYS A 130 3.59 -15.03 0.47
N GLU A 131 3.30 -14.99 -0.83
CA GLU A 131 3.43 -13.76 -1.62
C GLU A 131 2.35 -12.73 -1.26
N ALA A 132 1.13 -13.20 -0.98
CA ALA A 132 0.00 -12.36 -0.59
C ALA A 132 -1.04 -13.15 0.20
N LEU A 133 -1.85 -12.42 0.97
CA LEU A 133 -3.10 -12.91 1.53
C LEU A 133 -4.28 -12.42 0.67
N PHE A 134 -5.31 -13.23 0.59
CA PHE A 134 -6.51 -12.91 -0.19
C PHE A 134 -7.71 -12.86 0.74
N HIS A 135 -8.31 -11.69 0.87
CA HIS A 135 -9.56 -11.48 1.60
C HIS A 135 -10.66 -11.08 0.63
N ALA A 136 -11.81 -11.72 0.76
CA ALA A 136 -13.02 -11.25 0.10
C ALA A 136 -13.48 -9.98 0.82
N ILE A 137 -13.84 -8.96 0.03
CA ILE A 137 -14.49 -7.76 0.52
C ILE A 137 -15.88 -7.67 -0.09
N ASP A 138 -16.77 -6.93 0.57
CA ASP A 138 -18.03 -6.55 -0.04
C ASP A 138 -17.75 -5.75 -1.34
N PRO A 139 -18.22 -6.20 -2.51
CA PRO A 139 -18.04 -5.48 -3.77
C PRO A 139 -18.55 -4.03 -3.70
N ASP A 140 -19.53 -3.72 -2.83
CA ASP A 140 -20.07 -2.37 -2.64
C ASP A 140 -19.10 -1.40 -1.99
N LEU A 141 -17.99 -1.88 -1.42
CA LEU A 141 -16.87 -1.03 -0.99
C LEU A 141 -16.00 -0.56 -2.15
N ILE A 142 -16.18 -1.09 -3.36
CA ILE A 142 -15.53 -0.61 -4.58
C ILE A 142 -16.46 0.37 -5.27
N ALA A 143 -16.14 1.65 -5.18
CA ALA A 143 -16.92 2.75 -5.76
C ALA A 143 -16.75 2.86 -7.28
N GLY A 144 -15.59 2.47 -7.81
CA GLY A 144 -15.31 2.64 -9.24
C GLY A 144 -13.87 2.38 -9.62
N VAL A 145 -13.53 2.77 -10.84
CA VAL A 145 -12.16 2.83 -11.35
C VAL A 145 -11.88 4.13 -12.07
N ILE A 146 -10.65 4.60 -11.94
CA ILE A 146 -10.09 5.66 -12.77
C ILE A 146 -9.12 4.99 -13.75
N LEU A 147 -9.33 5.16 -15.05
CA LEU A 147 -8.50 4.60 -16.10
C LEU A 147 -7.38 5.57 -16.46
N GLY A 148 -6.19 5.05 -16.76
CA GLY A 148 -5.08 5.88 -17.21
C GLY A 148 -5.30 6.42 -18.62
N ALA A 149 -4.68 7.56 -18.95
CA ALA A 149 -4.80 8.23 -20.25
C ALA A 149 -4.40 7.38 -21.47
N ARG A 150 -3.63 6.31 -21.26
CA ARG A 150 -3.14 5.39 -22.29
C ARG A 150 -3.76 3.99 -22.17
N VAL A 151 -4.83 3.86 -21.40
CA VAL A 151 -5.50 2.58 -21.14
C VAL A 151 -5.90 1.86 -22.44
N PRO A 152 -5.66 0.56 -22.59
CA PRO A 152 -6.15 -0.19 -23.76
C PRO A 152 -7.68 -0.21 -23.84
N GLU A 153 -8.24 -0.08 -25.05
CA GLU A 153 -9.70 -0.13 -25.28
C GLU A 153 -10.36 -1.40 -24.71
N ALA A 154 -9.64 -2.52 -24.72
CA ALA A 154 -10.12 -3.77 -24.12
C ALA A 154 -10.41 -3.63 -22.61
N LEU A 155 -9.61 -2.84 -21.89
CA LEU A 155 -9.83 -2.59 -20.46
C LEU A 155 -10.96 -1.59 -20.23
N VAL A 156 -11.08 -0.57 -21.10
CA VAL A 156 -12.23 0.36 -21.09
C VAL A 156 -13.54 -0.41 -21.25
N GLY A 157 -13.60 -1.34 -22.22
CA GLY A 157 -14.77 -2.18 -22.44
C GLY A 157 -15.14 -3.03 -21.22
N LYS A 158 -14.15 -3.58 -20.50
CA LYS A 158 -14.38 -4.32 -19.25
C LYS A 158 -14.94 -3.42 -18.14
N ALA A 159 -14.40 -2.21 -17.97
CA ALA A 159 -14.87 -1.27 -16.97
C ALA A 159 -16.32 -0.83 -17.24
N LEU A 160 -16.65 -0.53 -18.50
CA LEU A 160 -18.02 -0.17 -18.90
C LEU A 160 -19.01 -1.34 -18.75
N ALA A 161 -18.59 -2.57 -19.06
CA ALA A 161 -19.40 -3.77 -18.82
C ALA A 161 -19.70 -3.96 -17.32
N LEU A 162 -18.72 -3.74 -16.45
CA LEU A 162 -18.90 -3.80 -15.00
C LEU A 162 -19.89 -2.73 -14.51
N ARG A 163 -19.76 -1.50 -15.00
CA ARG A 163 -20.70 -0.42 -14.70
C ARG A 163 -22.13 -0.73 -15.15
N LYS A 164 -22.31 -1.36 -16.31
CA LYS A 164 -23.65 -1.76 -16.77
C LYS A 164 -24.33 -2.72 -15.80
N ALA A 165 -23.55 -3.60 -15.15
CA ALA A 165 -24.04 -4.49 -14.11
C ALA A 165 -24.19 -3.81 -12.73
N ARG A 166 -23.46 -2.72 -12.48
CA ARG A 166 -23.45 -1.95 -11.22
C ARG A 166 -23.59 -0.46 -11.52
N PRO A 167 -24.82 0.08 -11.65
CA PRO A 167 -25.04 1.47 -12.08
C PRO A 167 -24.35 2.54 -11.22
N ASP A 168 -24.15 2.26 -9.92
CA ASP A 168 -23.46 3.15 -8.99
C ASP A 168 -21.92 3.13 -9.13
N PHE A 169 -21.37 2.19 -9.90
CA PHE A 169 -19.94 2.04 -10.11
C PHE A 169 -19.43 3.11 -11.10
N THR A 170 -18.47 3.93 -10.67
CA THR A 170 -17.92 5.00 -11.51
C THR A 170 -16.83 4.48 -12.43
N VAL A 171 -16.81 5.01 -13.67
CA VAL A 171 -15.72 4.79 -14.63
C VAL A 171 -15.28 6.15 -15.11
N GLU A 172 -14.08 6.53 -14.72
CA GLU A 172 -13.45 7.78 -15.09
C GLU A 172 -12.17 7.51 -15.87
N GLU A 173 -11.67 8.51 -16.58
CA GLU A 173 -10.37 8.45 -17.24
C GLU A 173 -9.57 9.71 -16.94
N VAL A 174 -8.27 9.52 -16.74
CA VAL A 174 -7.31 10.59 -16.51
C VAL A 174 -7.10 11.38 -17.80
N GLY A 175 -7.20 12.69 -17.66
CA GLY A 175 -6.74 13.68 -18.62
C GLY A 175 -5.82 14.70 -17.96
N SER A 176 -5.41 15.70 -18.74
CA SER A 176 -4.63 16.84 -18.25
C SER A 176 -5.40 18.13 -18.53
N ALA A 177 -5.33 19.07 -17.59
CA ALA A 177 -5.81 20.42 -17.83
C ALA A 177 -4.95 21.11 -18.90
N ARG A 178 -5.56 21.99 -19.71
CA ARG A 178 -4.84 22.67 -20.81
C ARG A 178 -3.79 23.66 -20.33
N ASP A 179 -4.07 24.34 -19.22
CA ASP A 179 -3.28 25.49 -18.75
C ASP A 179 -2.52 25.19 -17.44
N THR A 180 -2.54 23.95 -16.97
CA THR A 180 -1.86 23.54 -15.72
C THR A 180 -1.35 22.11 -15.82
N TYR A 181 -0.33 21.77 -15.02
CA TYR A 181 0.13 20.38 -14.87
C TYR A 181 -0.80 19.51 -14.01
N LYS A 182 -2.00 19.98 -13.64
CA LYS A 182 -2.91 19.17 -12.84
C LYS A 182 -3.55 18.09 -13.69
N LEU A 183 -3.61 16.89 -13.13
CA LEU A 183 -4.45 15.83 -13.66
C LEU A 183 -5.92 16.17 -13.39
N THR A 184 -6.76 15.82 -14.35
CA THR A 184 -8.22 15.92 -14.24
C THR A 184 -8.80 14.57 -14.58
N THR A 185 -9.98 14.25 -14.07
CA THR A 185 -10.75 13.11 -14.58
C THR A 185 -11.96 13.58 -15.36
N HIS A 186 -12.39 12.75 -16.30
CA HIS A 186 -13.72 12.85 -16.92
C HIS A 186 -14.43 11.52 -16.80
N ARG A 187 -15.73 11.57 -16.57
CA ARG A 187 -16.58 10.38 -16.56
C ARG A 187 -16.68 9.84 -17.98
N ILE A 188 -16.43 8.55 -18.15
CA ILE A 188 -16.66 7.86 -19.43
C ILE A 188 -18.12 7.40 -19.45
N GLU A 189 -18.85 7.77 -20.50
CA GLU A 189 -20.19 7.27 -20.76
C GLU A 189 -20.17 6.31 -21.95
N ASP A 190 -21.15 5.39 -22.04
CA ASP A 190 -21.16 4.28 -23.01
C ASP A 190 -21.12 4.77 -24.48
N ASN A 191 -21.44 6.05 -24.72
CA ASN A 191 -21.61 6.63 -26.04
C ASN A 191 -20.65 7.79 -26.37
N VAL A 192 -19.70 8.12 -25.50
CA VAL A 192 -18.76 9.24 -25.74
C VAL A 192 -17.40 8.70 -26.15
N ARG A 193 -17.19 8.51 -27.46
CA ARG A 193 -15.85 8.30 -28.02
C ARG A 193 -15.15 9.65 -28.13
N ARG A 194 -14.17 9.90 -27.26
CA ARG A 194 -13.21 10.99 -27.52
C ARG A 194 -12.14 10.49 -28.47
N MET A 195 -11.83 11.28 -29.49
CA MET A 195 -10.53 11.16 -30.15
C MET A 195 -9.48 11.41 -29.08
N ARG A 196 -8.64 10.40 -28.80
CA ARG A 196 -7.47 10.53 -27.94
C ARG A 196 -6.49 11.48 -28.63
N GLY A 197 -6.68 12.79 -28.43
CA GLY A 197 -5.72 13.79 -28.85
C GLY A 197 -4.44 13.53 -28.08
N PHE A 198 -3.34 13.37 -28.81
CA PHE A 198 -2.01 13.22 -28.24
C PHE A 198 -1.76 14.33 -27.21
N LEU A 199 -1.33 13.93 -26.02
CA LEU A 199 -0.58 14.77 -25.08
C LEU A 199 0.58 15.44 -25.81
#